data_AF-A0A9D8HE68-F1
#
_entry.id   AF-A0A9D8HE68-F1
#
_cell.length_a   1.000
_cell.length_b   1.000
_cell.length_c   1.000
_cell.angle_alpha   90.00
_cell.angle_beta   90.00
_cell.angle_gamma   90.00
#
_symmetry.space_group_name_H-M   'P 1'
#
loop_
_entity.id
_entity.type
_entity.pdbx_description
1 polymer ?
#
loop_
_entity_poly.entity_id
_entity_poly.type
_entity_poly.pdbx_seq_one_letter_code
_entity_poly.pdbx_strand_id
1 'polypeptide(L)'
;MSDQTSPSSPATGAEVVLAGSEIAIPGDVGLAAELAAERTVWRAVRRDVILATPLTVVVYAAIVLAAVGGKSPEHLAAWIGIGVIVGVLGGAFFGGWAAFLRKAHVLEAADAAARH
;
A
#
# COMPACT_ATOMS: atom_id res chain seq x y z
N MET A 1 72.03 41.60 12.03
CA MET A 1 72.46 40.34 11.41
C MET A 1 71.18 39.59 11.08
N SER A 2 70.88 39.55 9.79
CA SER A 2 69.63 39.09 9.17
C SER A 2 69.45 37.56 9.25
N ASP A 3 68.22 37.09 9.36
CA ASP A 3 67.48 36.24 8.37
C ASP A 3 66.26 35.60 9.07
N GLN A 4 65.03 35.89 8.61
CA GLN A 4 64.21 35.01 7.73
C GLN A 4 63.97 33.60 8.28
N THR A 5 62.72 33.30 8.63
CA THR A 5 61.77 32.56 7.77
C THR A 5 60.55 32.15 8.59
N SER A 6 59.37 32.70 8.28
CA SER A 6 58.14 31.89 8.40
C SER A 6 58.21 30.79 7.35
N PRO A 7 57.80 29.56 7.69
CA PRO A 7 56.74 29.00 6.85
C PRO A 7 55.67 28.19 7.61
N SER A 8 54.46 28.33 7.06
CA SER A 8 53.44 27.29 6.86
C SER A 8 52.93 26.47 8.05
N SER A 9 51.70 26.81 8.42
CA SER A 9 50.59 25.87 8.65
C SER A 9 50.82 24.48 8.03
N PRO A 10 50.78 23.39 8.82
CA PRO A 10 50.28 22.12 8.31
C PRO A 10 48.75 22.23 8.28
N ALA A 11 48.22 22.65 7.14
CA ALA A 11 46.96 22.13 6.67
C ALA A 11 47.16 20.61 6.52
N THR A 12 46.90 19.87 7.59
CA THR A 12 46.73 18.42 7.54
C THR A 12 45.44 18.17 6.78
N GLY A 13 45.57 18.22 5.46
CA GLY A 13 44.65 17.60 4.55
C GLY A 13 44.80 16.09 4.62
N ALA A 14 43.67 15.43 4.39
CA ALA A 14 43.52 14.03 4.00
C ALA A 14 43.92 13.01 5.10
N GLU A 15 43.09 12.05 5.48
CA GLU A 15 42.03 11.37 4.74
C GLU A 15 40.87 11.11 5.69
N VAL A 16 39.66 11.52 5.29
CA VAL A 16 38.45 10.82 5.73
C VAL A 16 38.56 9.44 5.10
N VAL A 17 39.12 8.51 5.86
CA VAL A 17 39.09 7.08 5.56
C VAL A 17 37.62 6.68 5.61
N LEU A 18 36.94 6.79 4.46
CA LEU A 18 35.71 6.08 4.13
C LEU A 18 36.04 4.58 3.96
N ALA A 19 36.62 3.98 5.00
CA ALA A 19 36.73 2.53 5.09
C ALA A 19 35.39 2.01 5.60
N GLY A 20 34.50 1.69 4.67
CA GLY A 20 33.63 0.52 4.75
C GLY A 20 32.70 0.35 5.95
N SER A 21 32.41 1.39 6.73
CA SER A 21 31.23 1.36 7.59
C SER A 21 30.03 1.78 6.74
N GLU A 22 29.36 0.78 6.22
CA GLU A 22 27.94 0.83 5.92
C GLU A 22 27.24 1.24 7.23
N ILE A 23 27.22 2.54 7.51
CA ILE A 23 26.36 3.12 8.55
C ILE A 23 24.97 2.97 7.99
N ALA A 24 24.39 1.78 8.15
CA ALA A 24 22.98 1.54 8.00
C ALA A 24 22.31 2.52 8.96
N ILE A 25 21.79 3.63 8.41
CA ILE A 25 21.01 4.58 9.20
C ILE A 25 19.86 3.76 9.79
N PRO A 26 19.59 3.80 11.10
CA PRO A 26 18.49 3.06 11.72
C PRO A 26 17.13 3.24 11.03
N GLY A 27 16.97 4.33 10.26
CA GLY A 27 15.83 4.58 9.39
C GLY A 27 15.69 3.65 8.18
N ASP A 28 16.78 3.16 7.57
CA ASP A 28 16.70 2.31 6.36
C ASP A 28 16.20 0.90 6.66
N VAL A 29 16.56 0.34 7.83
CA VAL A 29 16.11 -0.98 8.27
C VAL A 29 14.63 -0.93 8.71
N GLY A 30 14.22 0.15 9.39
CA GLY A 30 12.81 0.38 9.75
C GLY A 30 11.92 0.60 8.52
N LEU A 31 12.38 1.41 7.56
CA LEU A 31 11.66 1.71 6.33
C LEU A 31 11.47 0.44 5.47
N ALA A 32 12.47 -0.42 5.38
CA ALA A 32 12.38 -1.68 4.65
C ALA A 32 11.33 -2.63 5.27
N ALA A 33 11.26 -2.72 6.59
CA ALA A 33 10.27 -3.52 7.31
C ALA A 33 8.85 -2.95 7.12
N GLU A 34 8.68 -1.63 7.18
CA GLU A 34 7.41 -0.95 6.96
C GLU A 34 6.88 -1.16 5.53
N LEU A 35 7.74 -1.01 4.52
CA LEU A 35 7.39 -1.29 3.12
C LEU A 35 7.02 -2.76 2.88
N ALA A 36 7.67 -3.70 3.58
CA ALA A 36 7.34 -5.12 3.49
C ALA A 36 5.96 -5.43 4.08
N ALA A 37 5.62 -4.79 5.21
CA ALA A 37 4.30 -4.88 5.82
C ALA A 37 3.22 -4.29 4.89
N GLU A 38 3.46 -3.09 4.34
CA GLU A 38 2.55 -2.42 3.42
C GLU A 38 2.26 -3.27 2.18
N ARG A 39 3.31 -3.83 1.55
CA ARG A 39 3.16 -4.72 0.39
C ARG A 39 2.34 -5.97 0.69
N THR A 40 2.46 -6.50 1.91
CA THR A 40 1.72 -7.69 2.33
C THR A 40 0.24 -7.39 2.50
N VAL A 41 -0.09 -6.23 3.08
CA VAL A 41 -1.47 -5.74 3.21
C VAL A 41 -2.05 -5.45 1.82
N TRP A 42 -1.33 -4.73 0.97
CA TRP A 42 -1.77 -4.41 -0.38
C TRP A 42 -2.04 -5.66 -1.22
N ARG A 43 -1.20 -6.69 -1.14
CA ARG A 43 -1.44 -7.96 -1.84
C ARG A 43 -2.70 -8.66 -1.35
N ALA A 44 -2.96 -8.64 -0.03
CA ALA A 44 -4.16 -9.23 0.55
C ALA A 44 -5.43 -8.49 0.08
N VAL A 45 -5.43 -7.15 0.20
CA VAL A 45 -6.54 -6.28 -0.25
C VAL A 45 -6.80 -6.49 -1.74
N ARG A 46 -5.76 -6.41 -2.57
CA ARG A 46 -5.89 -6.57 -4.02
C ARG A 46 -6.50 -7.92 -4.39
N ARG A 47 -6.04 -9.01 -3.75
CA ARG A 47 -6.56 -10.35 -4.01
C ARG A 47 -8.05 -10.45 -3.66
N ASP A 48 -8.45 -9.89 -2.52
CA ASP A 48 -9.84 -9.97 -2.06
C ASP A 48 -10.77 -9.12 -2.88
N VAL A 49 -10.35 -7.92 -3.27
CA VAL A 49 -11.12 -7.07 -4.18
C VAL A 49 -11.30 -7.77 -5.54
N ILE A 50 -10.24 -8.34 -6.12
CA ILE A 50 -10.33 -9.06 -7.40
C ILE A 50 -11.31 -10.24 -7.33
N LEU A 51 -11.40 -10.92 -6.19
CA LEU A 51 -12.32 -12.04 -6.00
C LEU A 51 -13.76 -11.59 -5.68
N ALA A 52 -13.92 -10.52 -4.90
CA ALA A 52 -15.23 -10.02 -4.46
C ALA A 52 -15.96 -9.25 -5.58
N THR A 53 -15.25 -8.46 -6.39
CA THR A 53 -15.82 -7.66 -7.48
C THR A 53 -16.66 -8.44 -8.49
N PRO A 54 -16.21 -9.56 -9.09
CA PRO A 54 -17.04 -10.29 -10.03
C PRO A 54 -18.31 -10.82 -9.37
N LEU A 55 -18.23 -11.26 -8.11
CA LEU A 55 -19.39 -11.75 -7.36
C LEU A 55 -20.42 -10.64 -7.14
N THR A 56 -19.99 -9.46 -6.68
CA THR A 56 -20.90 -8.34 -6.44
C THR A 56 -21.49 -7.78 -7.73
N VAL A 57 -20.72 -7.74 -8.83
CA VAL A 57 -21.23 -7.38 -10.16
C VAL A 57 -22.35 -8.32 -10.59
N VAL A 58 -22.15 -9.63 -10.47
CA VAL A 58 -23.18 -10.62 -10.84
C VAL A 58 -24.44 -10.45 -9.99
N VAL A 59 -24.28 -10.26 -8.67
CA VAL A 59 -25.42 -10.07 -7.75
C VAL A 59 -26.21 -8.81 -8.10
N TYR A 60 -25.56 -7.66 -8.26
CA TYR A 60 -26.26 -6.41 -8.56
C TYR A 60 -26.87 -6.42 -9.98
N ALA A 61 -26.19 -6.98 -10.97
CA ALA A 61 -26.74 -7.14 -12.30
C ALA A 61 -27.98 -8.05 -12.27
N ALA A 62 -27.96 -9.15 -11.50
CA ALA A 62 -29.10 -10.04 -11.33
C ALA A 62 -30.29 -9.35 -10.64
N ILE A 63 -30.03 -8.54 -9.61
CA ILE A 63 -31.07 -7.75 -8.92
C ILE A 63 -31.73 -6.78 -9.90
N VAL A 64 -30.94 -6.04 -10.68
CA VAL A 64 -31.46 -5.12 -11.69
C VAL A 64 -32.27 -5.85 -12.74
N LEU A 65 -31.77 -6.98 -13.23
CA LEU A 65 -32.46 -7.79 -14.24
C LEU A 65 -33.80 -8.29 -13.70
N ALA A 66 -33.86 -8.76 -12.45
CA ALA A 66 -35.10 -9.16 -11.80
C ALA A 66 -36.08 -8.00 -11.60
N ALA A 67 -35.57 -6.80 -11.32
CA ALA A 67 -36.40 -5.61 -11.09
C ALA A 67 -36.98 -5.02 -12.38
N VAL A 68 -36.20 -4.99 -13.45
CA VAL A 68 -36.51 -4.23 -14.68
C VAL A 68 -36.81 -5.12 -15.89
N GLY A 69 -36.42 -6.40 -15.87
CA GLY A 69 -36.42 -7.31 -17.01
C GLY A 69 -37.76 -7.55 -17.72
N GLY A 70 -38.89 -7.12 -17.14
CA GLY A 70 -40.22 -7.20 -17.77
C GLY A 70 -40.98 -5.88 -17.87
N LYS A 71 -40.41 -4.73 -17.48
CA LYS A 71 -41.13 -3.44 -17.43
C LYS A 71 -40.69 -2.42 -18.48
N SER A 72 -39.40 -2.34 -18.77
CA SER A 72 -38.83 -1.25 -19.58
C SER A 72 -37.64 -1.75 -20.41
N PRO A 73 -37.88 -2.55 -21.47
CA PRO A 73 -36.82 -3.15 -22.27
C PRO A 73 -35.93 -2.09 -22.95
N GLU A 74 -36.48 -0.93 -23.31
CA GLU A 74 -35.74 0.17 -23.95
C GLU A 74 -34.64 0.78 -23.06
N HIS A 75 -34.74 0.64 -21.74
CA HIS A 75 -33.75 1.16 -20.78
C HIS A 75 -32.99 0.05 -20.05
N LEU A 76 -33.26 -1.22 -20.35
CA LEU A 76 -32.69 -2.36 -19.65
C LEU A 76 -31.14 -2.32 -19.65
N ALA A 77 -30.54 -1.96 -20.79
CA ALA A 77 -29.09 -1.85 -20.91
C ALA A 77 -28.51 -0.76 -19.98
N ALA A 78 -29.17 0.38 -19.87
CA ALA A 78 -28.74 1.46 -18.98
C ALA A 78 -28.83 1.04 -17.52
N TRP A 79 -29.93 0.37 -17.14
CA TRP A 79 -30.11 -0.16 -15.78
C TRP A 79 -29.06 -1.22 -15.44
N ILE A 80 -28.80 -2.18 -16.34
CA ILE A 80 -27.74 -3.18 -16.15
C ILE A 80 -26.38 -2.49 -15.96
N GLY A 81 -26.10 -1.45 -16.75
CA GLY A 81 -24.89 -0.63 -16.60
C GLY A 81 -24.74 -0.05 -15.20
N ILE A 82 -25.82 0.49 -14.62
CA ILE A 82 -25.83 0.98 -13.24
C ILE A 82 -25.56 -0.17 -12.26
N GLY A 83 -26.19 -1.33 -12.44
CA GLY A 83 -25.96 -2.52 -11.63
C GLY A 83 -24.49 -2.97 -11.64
N VAL A 84 -23.84 -2.93 -12.81
CA VAL A 84 -22.41 -3.23 -12.94
C VAL A 84 -21.56 -2.22 -12.17
N ILE A 85 -21.81 -0.92 -12.33
CA ILE A 85 -21.05 0.14 -11.64
C ILE A 85 -21.17 -0.03 -10.12
N VAL A 86 -22.40 -0.21 -9.62
CA VAL A 86 -22.65 -0.42 -8.19
C VAL A 86 -21.99 -1.71 -7.71
N GLY A 87 -22.05 -2.77 -8.51
CA GLY A 87 -21.38 -4.04 -8.21
C GLY A 87 -19.85 -3.89 -8.11
N VAL A 88 -19.23 -3.09 -8.98
CA VAL A 88 -17.78 -2.81 -8.91
C VAL A 88 -17.44 -2.08 -7.61
N LEU A 89 -18.18 -1.02 -7.29
CA LEU A 89 -17.98 -0.24 -6.05
C LEU A 89 -18.19 -1.10 -4.80
N GLY A 90 -19.28 -1.88 -4.77
CA GLY A 90 -19.55 -2.83 -3.70
C GLY A 90 -18.47 -3.89 -3.56
N GLY A 91 -17.93 -4.38 -4.68
CA GLY A 91 -16.84 -5.35 -4.70
C GLY A 91 -15.54 -4.82 -4.11
N ALA A 92 -15.17 -3.59 -4.48
CA ALA A 92 -14.03 -2.90 -3.89
C ALA A 92 -14.22 -2.72 -2.37
N PHE A 93 -15.42 -2.30 -1.95
CA PHE A 93 -15.76 -2.12 -0.55
C PHE A 93 -15.72 -3.42 0.25
N PHE A 94 -16.47 -4.45 -0.16
CA PHE A 94 -16.54 -5.73 0.54
C PHE A 94 -15.24 -6.53 0.46
N GLY A 95 -14.51 -6.44 -0.65
CA GLY A 95 -13.18 -7.03 -0.79
C GLY A 95 -12.15 -6.39 0.15
N GLY A 96 -12.13 -5.05 0.21
CA GLY A 96 -11.28 -4.31 1.15
C GLY A 96 -11.65 -4.59 2.61
N TRP A 97 -12.95 -4.60 2.92
CA TRP A 97 -13.47 -4.95 4.25
C TRP A 97 -13.02 -6.36 4.66
N ALA A 98 -13.20 -7.36 3.79
CA ALA A 98 -12.80 -8.73 4.08
C ALA A 98 -11.29 -8.85 4.33
N ALA A 99 -10.47 -8.13 3.56
CA ALA A 99 -9.03 -8.06 3.78
C ALA A 99 -8.69 -7.45 5.15
N PHE A 100 -9.38 -6.37 5.52
CA PHE A 100 -9.22 -5.70 6.80
C PHE A 100 -9.57 -6.61 7.98
N LEU A 101 -10.73 -7.27 7.96
CA LEU A 101 -11.13 -8.20 9.02
C LEU A 101 -10.12 -9.33 9.22
N ARG A 102 -9.53 -9.85 8.14
CA ARG A 102 -8.51 -10.91 8.22
C ARG A 102 -7.13 -10.41 8.63
N LYS A 103 -6.91 -9.11 8.76
CA LYS A 103 -5.61 -8.52 9.15
C LYS A 103 -5.66 -7.70 10.42
N ALA A 104 -6.84 -7.47 10.99
CA ALA A 104 -7.02 -6.75 12.26
C ALA A 104 -6.11 -7.29 13.38
N HIS A 105 -6.03 -8.61 13.54
CA HIS A 105 -5.16 -9.26 14.53
C HIS A 105 -3.65 -9.11 14.24
N VAL A 106 -3.26 -8.90 12.97
CA VAL A 106 -1.86 -8.68 12.59
C VAL A 106 -1.43 -7.25 12.93
N LEU A 107 -2.31 -6.26 12.75
CA LEU A 107 -2.05 -4.90 13.21
C LEU A 107 -1.88 -4.86 14.72
N GLU A 108 -2.75 -5.56 15.46
CA GLU A 108 -2.72 -5.59 16.92
C GLU A 108 -1.42 -6.23 17.45
N ALA A 109 -0.91 -7.27 16.79
CA ALA A 109 0.37 -7.89 17.10
C ALA A 109 1.58 -6.98 16.78
N ALA A 110 1.53 -6.22 15.68
CA ALA A 110 2.59 -5.29 15.31
C ALA A 110 2.66 -4.09 16.27
N ASP A 111 1.51 -3.55 16.65
CA ASP A 111 1.40 -2.50 17.68
C ASP A 111 1.93 -2.97 19.03
N ALA A 112 1.62 -4.20 19.44
CA ALA A 112 2.13 -4.78 20.67
C ALA A 112 3.66 -4.92 20.65
N ALA A 113 4.24 -5.34 19.51
CA ALA A 113 5.68 -5.45 19.33
C ALA A 113 6.41 -4.10 19.30
N ALA A 114 5.75 -3.02 18.86
CA ALA A 114 6.33 -1.68 18.86
C ALA A 114 6.28 -0.97 20.23
N ARG A 115 5.45 -1.46 21.16
CA ARG A 115 5.31 -0.91 22.52
C ARG A 115 6.27 -1.52 23.54
N HIS A 116 7.03 -2.55 23.16
CA HIS A 116 8.01 -3.25 23.99
C HIS A 116 9.41 -3.15 23.39
#